data_AF-A0AAV9VT05-F1
#
_entry.id   AF-A0AAV9VT05-F1
#
_cell.length_a   1.000
_cell.length_b   1.000
_cell.length_c   1.000
_cell.angle_alpha   90.00
_cell.angle_beta   90.00
_cell.angle_gamma   90.00
#
_symmetry.space_group_name_H-M   'P 1'
#
loop_
_entity.id
_entity.type
_entity.pdbx_description
1 polymer ?
#
loop_
_entity_poly.entity_id
_entity_poly.type
_entity_poly.pdbx_seq_one_letter_code
_entity_poly.pdbx_strand_id
1 'polypeptide(L)'
;MTSNSISALPTEVLIQIFNDKALNSSDLINCARSCSRFRDVIYYSGSCGLQFTFQVDHLSQSAWEFARQVLADPQVALRVSKIRLTWYRRRRRWDNTWTETWRWTEEELSQIYDTCEEWKIRSVYPAIRDGFNSEALLPLLLCYTTKLKSLDLGNVDPEFIVNLKYGYRMGDVRRIFDYNRLGWEKWDIQRWYDSGGATFNGRGRAERNCVLWVYSTMTPEPWLPGFASLKEFSSGAAERTRYQQISFDWTPIKHLSKITALPRLETLTLRNMGGRRTLNYDSDEGIASLWEQNPDSSVKHLELINCAWRESLCRKIALLTRNSLESFTYLAAPGTCNGYLYDREWRSEGYNCEEIREARIIMENEVIGYFRQAKMRKLAQGDIKFLEYVYRSFHRNLNATTDEPDYEFEDDDSGWDTCEDMEMSEMDPYLSWKRKHLNSDSEDELGREQWDYTEIRRSEGPESDYMYDAPQKKRQIKGLKTRSHFVGEGGVQIL
;
A
#
# COMPACT_ATOMS: atom_id res chain seq x y z
N MET A 1 -35.74 -19.66 -44.81
CA MET A 1 -35.37 -20.22 -43.49
C MET A 1 -34.75 -19.11 -42.68
N THR A 2 -35.51 -18.50 -41.77
CA THR A 2 -34.97 -17.50 -40.84
C THR A 2 -34.08 -18.23 -39.85
N SER A 3 -32.77 -18.01 -39.92
CA SER A 3 -31.84 -18.53 -38.91
C SER A 3 -32.24 -17.94 -37.57
N ASN A 4 -32.74 -18.78 -36.66
CA ASN A 4 -32.98 -18.41 -35.26
C ASN A 4 -31.63 -18.14 -34.59
N SER A 5 -31.10 -16.94 -34.82
CA SER A 5 -29.86 -16.51 -34.20
C SER A 5 -30.14 -16.19 -32.74
N ILE A 6 -29.33 -16.74 -31.85
CA ILE A 6 -29.37 -16.43 -30.41
C ILE A 6 -29.26 -14.91 -30.14
N SER A 7 -28.63 -14.17 -31.06
CA SER A 7 -28.54 -12.70 -31.01
C SER A 7 -29.88 -11.98 -31.20
N ALA A 8 -30.92 -12.67 -31.69
CA ALA A 8 -32.27 -12.14 -31.90
C ALA A 8 -33.19 -12.32 -30.68
N LEU A 9 -32.74 -13.02 -29.62
CA LEU A 9 -33.52 -13.19 -28.41
C LEU A 9 -33.82 -11.83 -27.72
N PRO A 10 -34.92 -11.71 -26.97
CA PRO A 10 -35.19 -10.55 -26.13
C PRO A 10 -34.09 -10.34 -25.07
N THR A 11 -33.88 -9.09 -24.67
CA THR A 11 -32.81 -8.72 -23.74
C THR A 11 -33.00 -9.41 -22.39
N GLU A 12 -34.23 -9.57 -21.93
CA GLU A 12 -34.60 -10.25 -20.68
C GLU A 12 -34.19 -11.72 -20.69
N VAL A 13 -34.37 -12.40 -21.83
CA VAL A 13 -33.96 -13.81 -22.00
C VAL A 13 -32.44 -13.91 -22.02
N LEU A 14 -31.75 -12.98 -22.69
CA LEU A 14 -30.29 -12.92 -22.68
C LEU A 14 -29.73 -12.66 -21.27
N ILE A 15 -30.38 -11.79 -20.48
CA ILE A 15 -30.03 -11.55 -19.07
C ILE A 15 -30.18 -12.84 -18.26
N GLN A 16 -31.26 -13.60 -18.45
CA GLN A 16 -31.46 -14.87 -17.74
C GLN A 16 -30.39 -15.90 -18.13
N ILE A 17 -30.08 -16.03 -19.42
CA ILE A 17 -29.03 -16.92 -19.92
C ILE A 17 -27.68 -16.53 -19.32
N PHE A 18 -27.30 -15.26 -19.38
CA PHE A 18 -25.99 -14.79 -18.90
C PHE A 18 -25.89 -14.70 -17.36
N ASN A 19 -27.01 -14.72 -16.64
CA ASN A 19 -27.03 -14.87 -15.18
C ASN A 19 -27.10 -16.34 -14.72
N ASP A 20 -27.15 -17.31 -15.63
CA ASP A 20 -27.18 -18.72 -15.27
C ASP A 20 -25.87 -19.11 -14.55
N LYS A 21 -26.00 -19.77 -13.40
CA LYS A 21 -24.86 -20.23 -12.59
C LYS A 21 -24.01 -21.29 -13.30
N ALA A 22 -24.53 -21.91 -14.35
CA ALA A 22 -23.79 -22.85 -15.19
C ALA A 22 -22.72 -22.16 -16.05
N LEU A 23 -22.87 -20.86 -16.35
CA LEU A 23 -21.87 -20.09 -17.09
C LEU A 23 -20.82 -19.52 -16.15
N ASN A 24 -19.55 -19.84 -16.39
CA ASN A 24 -18.44 -19.23 -15.65
C ASN A 24 -18.00 -17.91 -16.31
N SER A 25 -17.12 -17.16 -15.63
CA SER A 25 -16.63 -15.87 -16.13
C SER A 25 -15.98 -15.95 -17.52
N SER A 26 -15.31 -17.06 -17.84
CA SER A 26 -14.66 -17.26 -19.14
C SER A 26 -15.70 -17.43 -20.25
N ASP A 27 -16.79 -18.15 -19.98
CA ASP A 27 -17.89 -18.32 -20.93
C ASP A 27 -18.53 -16.96 -21.24
N LEU A 28 -18.79 -16.15 -20.20
CA LEU A 28 -19.35 -14.80 -20.36
C LEU A 28 -18.42 -13.88 -21.16
N ILE A 29 -17.09 -13.95 -20.94
CA ILE A 29 -16.12 -13.18 -21.74
C ILE A 29 -16.16 -13.59 -23.22
N ASN A 30 -16.25 -14.90 -23.50
CA ASN A 30 -16.33 -15.40 -24.87
C ASN A 30 -17.65 -14.98 -25.55
N CYS A 31 -18.77 -15.04 -24.83
CA CYS A 31 -20.06 -14.53 -25.31
C CYS A 31 -20.00 -13.02 -25.58
N ALA A 32 -19.37 -12.23 -24.70
CA ALA A 32 -19.20 -10.79 -24.87
C ALA A 32 -18.36 -10.44 -26.12
N ARG A 33 -17.41 -11.30 -26.50
CA ARG A 33 -16.62 -11.12 -27.74
C ARG A 33 -17.40 -11.46 -29.01
N SER A 34 -18.49 -12.20 -28.90
CA SER A 34 -19.23 -12.70 -30.06
C SER A 34 -20.03 -11.60 -30.77
N CYS A 35 -20.67 -10.69 -30.01
CA CYS A 35 -21.31 -9.49 -30.56
C CYS A 35 -21.45 -8.37 -29.53
N SER A 36 -21.58 -7.13 -30.01
CA SER A 36 -21.76 -5.94 -29.16
C SER A 36 -22.99 -6.05 -28.26
N ARG A 37 -24.11 -6.59 -28.75
CA ARG A 37 -25.32 -6.78 -27.95
C ARG A 37 -25.09 -7.70 -26.75
N PHE A 38 -24.34 -8.79 -26.93
CA PHE A 38 -24.04 -9.71 -25.82
C PHE A 38 -23.10 -9.08 -24.82
N ARG A 39 -22.08 -8.38 -25.31
CA ARG A 39 -21.20 -7.56 -24.48
C ARG A 39 -22.00 -6.62 -23.60
N ASP A 40 -22.90 -5.85 -24.23
CA ASP A 40 -23.71 -4.86 -23.54
C ASP A 40 -24.61 -5.56 -22.52
N VAL A 41 -25.34 -6.61 -22.89
CA VAL A 41 -26.21 -7.31 -21.94
C VAL A 41 -25.42 -7.89 -20.77
N ILE A 42 -24.33 -8.63 -21.01
CA ILE A 42 -23.51 -9.28 -19.96
C ILE A 42 -22.94 -8.27 -18.97
N TYR A 43 -22.57 -7.09 -19.47
CA TYR A 43 -21.93 -6.07 -18.67
C TYR A 43 -22.91 -5.10 -18.02
N TYR A 44 -24.05 -4.78 -18.64
CA TYR A 44 -25.11 -3.94 -18.08
C TYR A 44 -26.02 -4.69 -17.12
N SER A 45 -26.24 -5.99 -17.32
CA SER A 45 -27.01 -6.84 -16.40
C SER A 45 -26.32 -7.06 -15.06
N GLY A 46 -25.03 -6.71 -14.95
CA GLY A 46 -24.21 -7.01 -13.79
C GLY A 46 -23.86 -8.49 -13.64
N SER A 47 -24.13 -9.31 -14.66
CA SER A 47 -23.82 -10.76 -14.68
C SER A 47 -22.33 -11.02 -14.56
N CYS A 48 -21.51 -10.21 -15.24
CA CYS A 48 -20.06 -10.24 -15.12
C CYS A 48 -19.59 -8.98 -14.40
N GLY A 49 -19.49 -9.06 -13.07
CA GLY A 49 -18.82 -8.00 -12.30
C GLY A 49 -17.39 -7.81 -12.81
N LEU A 50 -17.02 -6.56 -13.11
CA LEU A 50 -15.67 -6.23 -13.54
C LEU A 50 -14.70 -6.45 -12.36
N GLN A 51 -13.64 -7.20 -12.61
CA GLN A 51 -12.49 -7.28 -11.74
C GLN A 51 -11.44 -6.31 -12.27
N PHE A 52 -11.12 -5.30 -11.47
CA PHE A 52 -10.14 -4.27 -11.80
C PHE A 52 -8.86 -4.50 -10.99
N THR A 53 -7.72 -4.49 -11.67
CA THR A 53 -6.41 -4.51 -11.01
C THR A 53 -5.90 -3.07 -10.93
N PHE A 54 -5.91 -2.52 -9.73
CA PHE A 54 -5.42 -1.19 -9.43
C PHE A 54 -3.90 -1.24 -9.26
N GLN A 55 -3.16 -0.76 -10.26
CA GLN A 55 -1.70 -0.77 -10.24
C GLN A 55 -1.17 0.54 -9.64
N VAL A 56 -0.76 0.50 -8.37
CA VAL A 56 -0.21 1.66 -7.66
C VAL A 56 1.17 1.99 -8.22
N ASP A 57 1.30 3.20 -8.73
CA ASP A 57 2.53 3.83 -9.23
C ASP A 57 3.17 3.05 -10.38
N HIS A 58 2.36 2.35 -11.17
CA HIS A 58 2.83 1.70 -12.40
C HIS A 58 3.02 2.73 -13.53
N LEU A 59 4.03 2.49 -14.38
CA LEU A 59 4.42 3.41 -15.46
C LEU A 59 3.31 3.65 -16.49
N SER A 60 2.38 2.70 -16.64
CA SER A 60 1.24 2.86 -17.54
C SER A 60 0.16 3.80 -17.00
N GLN A 61 0.27 4.25 -15.74
CA GLN A 61 -0.71 5.11 -15.07
C GLN A 61 -2.16 4.62 -15.17
N SER A 62 -2.37 3.29 -15.25
CA SER A 62 -3.68 2.69 -15.51
C SER A 62 -4.75 3.08 -14.47
N ALA A 63 -4.35 3.28 -13.21
CA ALA A 63 -5.23 3.78 -12.16
C ALA A 63 -5.73 5.22 -12.43
N TRP A 64 -4.87 6.10 -12.93
CA TRP A 64 -5.22 7.47 -13.28
C TRP A 64 -6.11 7.52 -14.52
N GLU A 65 -5.76 6.79 -15.57
CA GLU A 65 -6.58 6.70 -16.79
C GLU A 65 -7.98 6.17 -16.48
N PHE A 66 -8.08 5.15 -15.63
CA PHE A 66 -9.37 4.63 -15.19
C PHE A 66 -10.15 5.65 -14.36
N ALA A 67 -9.51 6.39 -13.46
CA ALA A 67 -10.17 7.47 -12.71
C ALA A 67 -10.74 8.55 -13.65
N ARG A 68 -10.01 8.95 -14.69
CA ARG A 68 -10.51 9.88 -15.72
C ARG A 68 -11.74 9.33 -16.45
N GLN A 69 -11.71 8.06 -16.82
CA GLN A 69 -12.87 7.41 -17.45
C GLN A 69 -14.08 7.39 -16.53
N VAL A 70 -13.87 7.17 -15.22
CA VAL A 70 -14.96 7.20 -14.22
C VAL A 70 -15.52 8.61 -14.03
N LEU A 71 -14.69 9.65 -14.06
CA LEU A 71 -15.16 11.04 -14.02
C LEU A 71 -15.97 11.40 -15.28
N ALA A 72 -15.54 10.93 -16.46
CA ALA A 72 -16.25 11.16 -17.71
C ALA A 72 -17.56 10.35 -17.82
N ASP A 73 -17.56 9.10 -17.32
CA ASP A 73 -18.72 8.21 -17.29
C ASP A 73 -18.73 7.38 -15.98
N PRO A 74 -19.45 7.86 -14.95
CA PRO A 74 -19.59 7.13 -13.68
C PRO A 74 -20.21 5.73 -13.80
N GLN A 75 -20.93 5.42 -14.90
CA GLN A 75 -21.54 4.11 -15.09
C GLN A 75 -20.48 2.99 -15.22
N VAL A 76 -19.27 3.33 -15.66
CA VAL A 76 -18.15 2.39 -15.74
C VAL A 76 -17.81 1.82 -14.35
N ALA A 77 -17.79 2.67 -13.32
CA ALA A 77 -17.47 2.27 -11.96
C ALA A 77 -18.55 1.37 -11.32
N LEU A 78 -19.82 1.53 -11.72
CA LEU A 78 -20.93 0.69 -11.22
C LEU A 78 -20.77 -0.79 -11.58
N ARG A 79 -19.95 -1.10 -12.58
CA ARG A 79 -19.66 -2.47 -13.01
C ARG A 79 -18.55 -3.11 -12.20
N VAL A 80 -17.73 -2.33 -11.49
CA VAL A 80 -16.61 -2.82 -10.70
C VAL A 80 -17.14 -3.56 -9.47
N SER A 81 -16.87 -4.87 -9.43
CA SER A 81 -17.28 -5.74 -8.33
C SER A 81 -16.10 -6.19 -7.47
N LYS A 82 -14.88 -6.15 -8.03
CA LYS A 82 -13.65 -6.53 -7.32
C LYS A 82 -12.53 -5.57 -7.69
N ILE A 83 -11.81 -5.09 -6.69
CA ILE A 83 -10.57 -4.34 -6.87
C ILE A 83 -9.45 -5.12 -6.22
N ARG A 84 -8.37 -5.39 -6.97
CA ARG A 84 -7.12 -5.94 -6.44
C ARG A 84 -5.99 -4.94 -6.67
N LEU A 85 -5.25 -4.60 -5.63
CA LEU A 85 -4.10 -3.72 -5.74
C LEU A 85 -2.83 -4.51 -6.03
N THR A 86 -1.97 -3.91 -6.85
CA THR A 86 -0.58 -4.31 -7.03
C THR A 86 0.30 -3.08 -6.89
N TRP A 87 1.44 -3.21 -6.20
CA TRP A 87 2.28 -2.07 -5.82
C TRP A 87 3.55 -2.05 -6.67
N TYR A 88 3.77 -0.94 -7.39
CA TYR A 88 4.94 -0.68 -8.23
C TYR A 88 5.66 0.57 -7.74
N ARG A 89 6.02 0.57 -6.46
CA ARG A 89 6.66 1.73 -5.81
C ARG A 89 7.96 2.10 -6.50
N ARG A 90 8.23 3.40 -6.49
CA ARG A 90 9.41 3.99 -7.14
C ARG A 90 10.67 3.56 -6.37
N ARG A 91 11.73 3.20 -7.09
CA ARG A 91 13.01 2.85 -6.49
C ARG A 91 14.01 3.97 -6.72
N ARG A 92 14.65 4.43 -5.66
CA ARG A 92 15.51 5.61 -5.63
C ARG A 92 16.61 5.66 -6.70
N ARG A 93 17.14 4.50 -7.08
CA ARG A 93 18.26 4.38 -8.04
C ARG A 93 17.79 4.02 -9.45
N TRP A 94 16.52 3.69 -9.66
CA TRP A 94 16.03 3.12 -10.92
C TRP A 94 14.95 4.02 -11.50
N ASP A 95 15.37 4.95 -12.34
CA ASP A 95 14.50 5.92 -13.03
C ASP A 95 13.39 5.26 -13.86
N ASN A 96 13.65 4.07 -14.39
CA ASN A 96 12.67 3.25 -15.09
C ASN A 96 11.52 2.75 -14.20
N THR A 97 11.55 3.00 -12.88
CA THR A 97 10.43 2.75 -11.96
C THR A 97 9.69 4.03 -11.57
N TRP A 98 10.15 5.19 -12.04
CA TRP A 98 9.58 6.48 -11.67
C TRP A 98 8.39 6.78 -12.58
N THR A 99 7.21 6.63 -12.02
CA THR A 99 5.96 6.97 -12.71
C THR A 99 5.83 8.47 -12.85
N GLU A 100 5.54 8.91 -14.06
CA GLU A 100 5.34 10.32 -14.42
C GLU A 100 4.21 10.93 -13.60
N THR A 101 4.27 12.25 -13.42
CA THR A 101 3.19 12.99 -12.76
C THR A 101 2.03 13.12 -13.73
N TRP A 102 0.83 12.71 -13.33
CA TRP A 102 -0.35 12.93 -14.15
C TRP A 102 -0.93 14.33 -13.97
N ARG A 103 -1.76 14.75 -14.94
CA ARG A 103 -2.38 16.09 -14.96
C ARG A 103 -3.88 15.97 -15.14
N TRP A 104 -4.62 16.81 -14.44
CA TRP A 104 -6.07 16.93 -14.56
C TRP A 104 -6.43 18.18 -15.35
N THR A 105 -7.57 18.16 -16.03
CA THR A 105 -8.24 19.37 -16.52
C THR A 105 -8.90 20.12 -15.37
N GLU A 106 -9.17 21.41 -15.54
CA GLU A 106 -9.86 22.21 -14.51
C GLU A 106 -11.26 21.65 -14.21
N GLU A 107 -11.95 21.14 -15.24
CA GLU A 107 -13.24 20.49 -15.10
C GLU A 107 -13.14 19.20 -14.27
N GLU A 108 -12.13 18.36 -14.53
CA GLU A 108 -11.88 17.16 -13.72
C GLU A 108 -11.53 17.53 -12.27
N LEU A 109 -10.70 18.57 -12.06
CA LEU A 109 -10.35 19.02 -10.71
C LEU A 109 -11.57 19.51 -9.91
N SER A 110 -12.46 20.27 -10.56
CA SER A 110 -13.72 20.69 -9.93
C SER A 110 -14.56 19.50 -9.51
N GLN A 111 -14.73 18.51 -10.41
CA GLN A 111 -15.50 17.29 -10.10
C GLN A 111 -14.87 16.49 -8.95
N ILE A 112 -13.54 16.34 -8.94
CA ILE A 112 -12.82 15.65 -7.87
C ILE A 112 -13.03 16.39 -6.55
N TYR A 113 -12.90 17.73 -6.56
CA TYR A 113 -13.10 18.55 -5.37
C TYR A 113 -14.50 18.38 -4.80
N ASP A 114 -15.53 18.51 -5.64
CA ASP A 114 -16.93 18.36 -5.25
C ASP A 114 -17.21 16.96 -4.69
N THR A 115 -16.66 15.91 -5.33
CA THR A 115 -16.76 14.53 -4.84
C THR A 115 -16.10 14.38 -3.46
N CYS A 116 -14.90 14.94 -3.29
CA CYS A 116 -14.19 14.86 -2.01
C CYS A 116 -14.91 15.61 -0.88
N GLU A 117 -15.58 16.73 -1.17
CA GLU A 117 -16.42 17.46 -0.22
C GLU A 117 -17.67 16.66 0.14
N GLU A 118 -18.40 16.14 -0.86
CA GLU A 118 -19.63 15.35 -0.68
C GLU A 118 -19.38 14.16 0.27
N TRP A 119 -18.29 13.43 0.04
CA TRP A 119 -17.93 12.23 0.81
C TRP A 119 -17.01 12.50 2.01
N LYS A 120 -16.76 13.77 2.35
CA LYS A 120 -15.92 14.19 3.48
C LYS A 120 -14.50 13.60 3.49
N ILE A 121 -13.91 13.39 2.31
CA ILE A 121 -12.53 12.92 2.12
C ILE A 121 -11.60 14.02 1.60
N ARG A 122 -11.91 15.29 1.92
CA ARG A 122 -11.14 16.48 1.51
C ARG A 122 -9.65 16.39 1.81
N SER A 123 -9.25 15.66 2.86
CA SER A 123 -7.84 15.45 3.21
C SER A 123 -7.04 14.72 2.13
N VAL A 124 -7.69 13.95 1.25
CA VAL A 124 -7.04 13.21 0.15
C VAL A 124 -6.90 14.07 -1.11
N TYR A 125 -7.71 15.12 -1.25
CA TYR A 125 -7.77 15.96 -2.46
C TYR A 125 -6.41 16.51 -2.90
N PRO A 126 -5.55 17.08 -2.02
CA PRO A 126 -4.26 17.60 -2.46
C PRO A 126 -3.37 16.51 -3.09
N ALA A 127 -3.41 15.28 -2.57
CA ALA A 127 -2.64 14.16 -3.11
C ALA A 127 -3.14 13.71 -4.49
N ILE A 128 -4.47 13.77 -4.72
CA ILE A 128 -5.09 13.47 -6.01
C ILE A 128 -4.75 14.57 -7.03
N ARG A 129 -4.98 15.84 -6.65
CA ARG A 129 -4.76 17.03 -7.49
C ARG A 129 -3.34 17.09 -8.02
N ASP A 130 -2.36 16.93 -7.14
CA ASP A 130 -0.96 17.12 -7.49
C ASP A 130 -0.32 15.88 -8.16
N GLY A 131 -1.03 14.75 -8.17
CA GLY A 131 -0.67 13.57 -8.95
C GLY A 131 0.54 12.79 -8.46
N PHE A 132 0.80 12.83 -7.15
CA PHE A 132 2.04 12.29 -6.58
C PHE A 132 1.98 10.79 -6.27
N ASN A 133 0.88 10.32 -5.68
CA ASN A 133 0.74 8.93 -5.24
C ASN A 133 -0.59 8.38 -5.72
N SER A 134 -0.53 7.38 -6.61
CA SER A 134 -1.76 6.88 -7.25
C SER A 134 -2.64 6.14 -6.27
N GLU A 135 -2.11 5.68 -5.14
CA GLU A 135 -2.86 5.18 -3.99
C GLU A 135 -3.97 6.16 -3.55
N ALA A 136 -3.76 7.47 -3.68
CA ALA A 136 -4.75 8.50 -3.33
C ALA A 136 -5.98 8.48 -4.25
N LEU A 137 -5.89 7.88 -5.45
CA LEU A 137 -7.02 7.71 -6.35
C LEU A 137 -7.98 6.61 -5.89
N LEU A 138 -7.53 5.68 -5.04
CA LEU A 138 -8.40 4.59 -4.59
C LEU A 138 -9.63 5.11 -3.82
N PRO A 139 -9.51 6.00 -2.81
CA PRO A 139 -10.68 6.61 -2.18
C PRO A 139 -11.62 7.32 -3.17
N LEU A 140 -11.07 8.02 -4.18
CA LEU A 140 -11.88 8.64 -5.22
C LEU A 140 -12.70 7.60 -5.99
N LEU A 141 -12.07 6.51 -6.45
CA LEU A 141 -12.78 5.44 -7.14
C LEU A 141 -13.86 4.81 -6.26
N LEU A 142 -13.60 4.65 -4.97
CA LEU A 142 -14.57 4.10 -4.02
C LEU A 142 -15.82 4.98 -3.86
N CYS A 143 -15.76 6.26 -4.21
CA CYS A 143 -16.93 7.15 -4.29
C CYS A 143 -17.92 6.70 -5.39
N TYR A 144 -17.43 6.04 -6.44
CA TYR A 144 -18.23 5.66 -7.62
C TYR A 144 -18.55 4.15 -7.70
N THR A 145 -17.81 3.29 -6.99
CA THR A 145 -18.00 1.83 -7.08
C THR A 145 -19.08 1.29 -6.13
N THR A 146 -20.34 1.66 -6.35
CA THR A 146 -21.48 1.31 -5.46
C THR A 146 -21.81 -0.19 -5.36
N LYS A 147 -21.22 -1.02 -6.22
CA LYS A 147 -21.43 -2.48 -6.28
C LYS A 147 -20.17 -3.29 -5.96
N LEU A 148 -19.16 -2.66 -5.35
CA LEU A 148 -17.92 -3.30 -4.97
C LEU A 148 -18.19 -4.38 -3.91
N LYS A 149 -17.83 -5.63 -4.20
CA LYS A 149 -17.98 -6.78 -3.30
C LYS A 149 -16.67 -7.14 -2.61
N SER A 150 -15.54 -6.99 -3.29
CA SER A 150 -14.23 -7.44 -2.80
C SER A 150 -13.15 -6.39 -3.04
N LEU A 151 -12.37 -6.09 -2.00
CA LEU A 151 -11.24 -5.17 -2.04
C LEU A 151 -10.03 -5.88 -1.44
N ASP A 152 -9.05 -6.15 -2.28
CA ASP A 152 -7.80 -6.80 -1.93
C ASP A 152 -6.67 -5.78 -2.08
N LEU A 153 -6.13 -5.28 -0.96
CA LEU A 153 -5.00 -4.34 -0.98
C LEU A 153 -3.68 -5.02 -1.36
N GLY A 154 -3.66 -6.33 -1.56
CA GLY A 154 -2.47 -7.08 -1.94
C GLY A 154 -1.37 -7.04 -0.87
N ASN A 155 -0.13 -7.21 -1.33
CA ASN A 155 1.06 -7.09 -0.50
C ASN A 155 1.46 -5.61 -0.42
N VAL A 156 0.90 -4.91 0.58
CA VAL A 156 1.09 -3.48 0.79
C VAL A 156 2.58 -3.15 0.89
N ASP A 157 2.99 -2.21 0.04
CA ASP A 157 4.26 -1.50 0.16
C ASP A 157 3.97 -0.06 0.63
N PRO A 158 4.14 0.22 1.93
CA PRO A 158 3.80 1.51 2.52
C PRO A 158 4.80 2.61 2.11
N GLU A 159 6.00 2.24 1.67
CA GLU A 159 7.02 3.19 1.26
C GLU A 159 6.63 3.80 -0.08
N PHE A 160 6.63 5.12 -0.16
CA PHE A 160 6.40 5.81 -1.42
C PHE A 160 7.57 5.63 -2.40
N ILE A 161 8.78 5.68 -1.85
CA ILE A 161 10.04 5.37 -2.53
C ILE A 161 10.70 4.27 -1.71
N VAL A 162 10.90 3.11 -2.32
CA VAL A 162 11.56 1.98 -1.67
C VAL A 162 13.00 2.39 -1.40
N ASN A 163 13.37 2.47 -0.11
CA ASN A 163 14.76 2.68 0.29
C ASN A 163 15.11 1.79 1.47
N LEU A 164 15.94 0.79 1.20
CA LEU A 164 16.37 -0.22 2.17
C LEU A 164 16.87 0.48 3.46
N LYS A 165 16.12 0.27 4.56
CA LYS A 165 16.48 0.51 5.97
C LYS A 165 16.60 1.97 6.46
N TYR A 166 16.75 2.99 5.61
CA TYR A 166 17.13 4.35 6.08
C TYR A 166 16.22 5.53 5.68
N GLY A 167 15.09 5.27 4.99
CA GLY A 167 14.23 6.31 4.43
C GLY A 167 14.94 7.09 3.32
N TYR A 168 14.25 8.01 2.64
CA TYR A 168 14.79 8.75 1.48
C TYR A 168 15.17 10.20 1.84
N ARG A 169 16.16 10.77 1.15
CA ARG A 169 16.55 12.17 1.32
C ARG A 169 15.62 13.06 0.51
N MET A 170 15.42 14.32 0.91
CA MET A 170 14.62 15.25 0.11
C MET A 170 15.13 15.46 -1.31
N GLY A 171 16.45 15.37 -1.53
CA GLY A 171 17.02 15.41 -2.87
C GLY A 171 16.55 14.25 -3.75
N ASP A 172 16.38 13.06 -3.17
CA ASP A 172 15.85 11.90 -3.89
C ASP A 172 14.38 12.11 -4.26
N VAL A 173 13.61 12.66 -3.33
CA VAL A 173 12.19 12.98 -3.53
C VAL A 173 12.02 14.02 -4.63
N ARG A 174 12.78 15.13 -4.55
CA ARG A 174 12.80 16.17 -5.59
C ARG A 174 13.13 15.58 -6.95
N ARG A 175 14.22 14.83 -7.05
CA ARG A 175 14.66 14.21 -8.31
C ARG A 175 13.60 13.30 -8.92
N ILE A 176 12.91 12.52 -8.11
CA ILE A 176 11.85 11.62 -8.56
C ILE A 176 10.61 12.38 -9.01
N PHE A 177 10.23 13.46 -8.31
CA PHE A 177 9.05 14.25 -8.65
C PHE A 177 9.28 15.26 -9.78
N ASP A 178 10.51 15.75 -9.92
CA ASP A 178 10.91 16.61 -11.04
C ASP A 178 11.24 15.78 -12.30
N TYR A 179 11.22 14.44 -12.20
CA TYR A 179 11.41 13.55 -13.35
C TYR A 179 10.37 13.83 -14.43
N ASN A 180 10.84 14.09 -15.65
CA ASN A 180 10.04 14.48 -16.81
C ASN A 180 9.18 15.75 -16.64
N ARG A 181 9.41 16.59 -15.61
CA ARG A 181 8.77 17.92 -15.52
C ARG A 181 9.49 18.93 -16.40
N LEU A 182 8.71 19.73 -17.12
CA LEU A 182 9.24 20.90 -17.82
C LEU A 182 9.68 21.95 -16.78
N GLY A 183 10.89 22.50 -16.92
CA GLY A 183 11.65 23.22 -15.87
C GLY A 183 11.05 24.49 -15.24
N TRP A 184 9.79 24.82 -15.52
CA TRP A 184 9.05 25.96 -15.00
C TRP A 184 8.00 25.57 -13.95
N GLU A 185 7.64 24.29 -13.83
CA GLU A 185 6.84 23.74 -12.72
C GLU A 185 7.76 23.06 -11.71
N LYS A 186 8.53 23.83 -10.94
CA LYS A 186 9.29 23.25 -9.82
C LYS A 186 8.34 22.61 -8.82
N TRP A 187 8.66 21.40 -8.38
CA TRP A 187 7.89 20.73 -7.35
C TRP A 187 7.87 21.53 -6.05
N ASP A 188 6.66 21.77 -5.54
CA ASP A 188 6.43 22.44 -4.26
C ASP A 188 6.39 21.41 -3.15
N ILE A 189 7.47 21.40 -2.35
CA ILE A 189 7.63 20.52 -1.19
C ILE A 189 6.51 20.72 -0.16
N GLN A 190 5.98 21.95 -0.02
CA GLN A 190 4.94 22.26 0.94
C GLN A 190 3.63 21.57 0.56
N ARG A 191 3.30 21.57 -0.73
CA ARG A 191 2.11 20.85 -1.23
C ARG A 191 2.15 19.36 -0.93
N TRP A 192 3.33 18.75 -0.99
CA TRP A 192 3.48 17.34 -0.62
C TRP A 192 3.31 17.09 0.88
N TYR A 193 3.71 18.02 1.74
CA TYR A 193 3.40 17.96 3.17
C TYR A 193 1.92 18.14 3.45
N ASP A 194 1.31 19.16 2.82
CA ASP A 194 -0.11 19.47 2.96
C ASP A 194 -0.97 18.31 2.45
N SER A 195 -0.47 17.56 1.47
CA SER A 195 -1.08 16.32 0.99
C SER A 195 -0.83 15.12 1.92
N GLY A 196 -0.42 15.31 3.18
CA GLY A 196 -0.14 14.21 4.12
C GLY A 196 0.97 13.25 3.66
N GLY A 197 1.80 13.68 2.70
CA GLY A 197 2.79 12.84 2.03
C GLY A 197 3.96 12.44 2.93
N ALA A 198 4.32 13.29 3.90
CA ALA A 198 5.32 13.00 4.91
C ALA A 198 5.30 13.95 6.12
N THR A 199 6.03 13.57 7.15
CA THR A 199 6.55 14.43 8.22
C THR A 199 8.08 14.45 8.13
N PHE A 200 8.72 15.44 8.73
CA PHE A 200 10.17 15.48 8.84
C PHE A 200 10.62 15.03 10.22
N ASN A 201 11.65 14.21 10.27
CA ASN A 201 12.44 14.13 11.49
C ASN A 201 13.41 15.34 11.54
N GLY A 202 13.87 15.69 12.75
CA GLY A 202 14.83 16.78 12.97
C GLY A 202 16.21 16.58 12.29
N ARG A 203 16.38 15.53 11.48
CA ARG A 203 17.58 15.23 10.68
C ARG A 203 17.35 15.51 9.18
N GLY A 204 16.24 16.14 8.80
CA GLY A 204 15.94 16.49 7.41
C GLY A 204 15.61 15.29 6.51
N ARG A 205 15.23 14.15 7.10
CA ARG A 205 14.68 13.01 6.36
C ARG A 205 13.17 13.10 6.37
N ALA A 206 12.57 12.89 5.21
CA ALA A 206 11.14 12.76 5.14
C ALA A 206 10.75 11.33 5.55
N GLU A 207 9.88 11.24 6.54
CA GLU A 207 9.26 10.02 7.00
C GLU A 207 7.78 10.11 6.62
N ARG A 208 7.27 9.21 5.78
CA ARG A 208 5.84 9.24 5.46
C ARG A 208 5.04 9.07 6.75
N ASN A 209 3.98 9.86 6.94
CA ASN A 209 2.88 9.46 7.81
C ASN A 209 2.29 8.18 7.21
N CYS A 210 2.71 7.02 7.72
CA CYS A 210 2.53 5.75 7.03
C CYS A 210 1.07 5.30 6.92
N VAL A 211 0.04 6.09 7.24
CA VAL A 211 -1.33 5.65 7.04
C VAL A 211 -1.63 5.56 5.53
N LEU A 212 -2.10 4.39 5.06
CA LEU A 212 -2.60 4.29 3.69
C LEU A 212 -3.84 5.16 3.50
N TRP A 213 -3.98 5.80 2.34
CA TRP A 213 -5.11 6.67 2.03
C TRP A 213 -6.45 5.98 2.24
N VAL A 214 -6.55 4.71 1.85
CA VAL A 214 -7.74 3.87 2.06
C VAL A 214 -8.18 3.85 3.54
N TYR A 215 -7.24 3.69 4.49
CA TYR A 215 -7.54 3.66 5.92
C TYR A 215 -7.84 5.04 6.50
N SER A 216 -7.25 6.09 5.94
CA SER A 216 -7.55 7.47 6.33
C SER A 216 -9.01 7.85 6.00
N THR A 217 -9.58 7.24 4.95
CA THR A 217 -10.95 7.50 4.48
C THR A 217 -12.00 6.51 5.00
N MET A 218 -11.60 5.49 5.76
CA MET A 218 -12.54 4.61 6.46
C MET A 218 -13.14 5.33 7.67
N THR A 219 -14.09 6.23 7.41
CA THR A 219 -14.80 7.00 8.44
C THR A 219 -16.27 6.56 8.50
N PRO A 220 -16.83 6.39 9.71
CA PRO A 220 -18.24 6.12 9.86
C PRO A 220 -19.04 7.39 9.51
N GLU A 221 -19.67 7.35 8.35
CA GLU A 221 -20.71 8.27 7.88
C GLU A 221 -20.30 9.64 7.27
N PRO A 222 -20.54 9.84 5.96
CA PRO A 222 -21.04 8.85 5.00
C PRO A 222 -19.95 7.83 4.65
N TRP A 223 -20.28 6.54 4.71
CA TRP A 223 -19.39 5.51 4.14
C TRP A 223 -19.29 5.73 2.64
N LEU A 224 -18.06 5.73 2.10
CA LEU A 224 -17.87 5.70 0.64
C LEU A 224 -18.70 4.53 0.06
N PRO A 225 -19.40 4.70 -1.07
CA PRO A 225 -20.28 3.66 -1.59
C PRO A 225 -19.59 2.31 -1.80
N GLY A 226 -18.32 2.31 -2.24
CA GLY A 226 -17.52 1.10 -2.34
C GLY A 226 -17.25 0.41 -1.00
N PHE A 227 -17.09 1.15 0.09
CA PHE A 227 -17.00 0.60 1.44
C PHE A 227 -18.37 0.13 1.96
N ALA A 228 -19.43 0.86 1.67
CA ALA A 228 -20.78 0.52 2.10
C ALA A 228 -21.29 -0.80 1.49
N SER A 229 -20.84 -1.15 0.28
CA SER A 229 -21.21 -2.39 -0.41
C SER A 229 -20.27 -3.57 -0.15
N LEU A 230 -19.12 -3.34 0.48
CA LEU A 230 -18.02 -4.30 0.57
C LEU A 230 -18.38 -5.52 1.42
N LYS A 231 -18.10 -6.71 0.91
CA LYS A 231 -18.31 -8.01 1.59
C LYS A 231 -17.01 -8.71 1.95
N GLU A 232 -15.97 -8.50 1.16
CA GLU A 232 -14.66 -9.13 1.35
C GLU A 232 -13.59 -8.04 1.38
N PHE A 233 -12.73 -8.08 2.41
CA PHE A 233 -11.57 -7.21 2.50
C PHE A 233 -10.33 -8.05 2.78
N SER A 234 -9.27 -7.81 2.01
CA SER A 234 -7.95 -8.39 2.31
C SER A 234 -6.87 -7.31 2.31
N SER A 235 -5.92 -7.45 3.23
CA SER A 235 -4.72 -6.64 3.27
C SER A 235 -3.55 -7.49 3.74
N GLY A 236 -2.45 -7.44 3.00
CA GLY A 236 -1.20 -8.08 3.36
C GLY A 236 -0.06 -7.09 3.51
N ALA A 237 0.97 -7.45 4.24
CA ALA A 237 2.28 -6.80 4.14
C ALA A 237 3.13 -7.49 3.07
N ALA A 238 3.96 -6.73 2.33
CA ALA A 238 5.00 -7.33 1.51
C ALA A 238 6.02 -8.09 2.39
N GLU A 239 6.47 -9.28 1.96
CA GLU A 239 7.31 -10.16 2.79
C GLU A 239 8.61 -9.49 3.27
N ARG A 240 9.19 -8.61 2.45
CA ARG A 240 10.39 -7.84 2.76
C ARG A 240 10.22 -6.89 3.96
N THR A 241 9.00 -6.46 4.24
CA THR A 241 8.70 -5.55 5.37
C THR A 241 8.77 -6.25 6.73
N ARG A 242 8.81 -7.59 6.78
CA ARG A 242 8.87 -8.36 8.04
C ARG A 242 10.11 -8.03 8.88
N TYR A 243 11.21 -7.71 8.22
CA TYR A 243 12.51 -7.43 8.87
C TYR A 243 12.80 -5.94 9.03
N GLN A 244 12.00 -5.08 8.40
CA GLN A 244 12.21 -3.65 8.43
C GLN A 244 11.50 -3.02 9.63
N GLN A 245 12.18 -2.10 10.30
CA GLN A 245 11.58 -1.25 11.35
C GLN A 245 10.66 -0.20 10.74
N ILE A 246 9.70 -0.62 9.90
CA ILE A 246 8.78 0.31 9.25
C ILE A 246 7.80 0.84 10.30
N SER A 247 7.49 2.14 10.21
CA SER A 247 6.49 2.82 11.03
C SER A 247 5.16 2.04 11.05
N PHE A 248 4.50 2.08 12.20
CA PHE A 248 3.41 1.17 12.56
C PHE A 248 2.05 1.56 11.96
N ASP A 249 1.95 2.74 11.34
CA ASP A 249 0.66 3.40 11.05
C ASP A 249 -0.08 2.87 9.82
N TRP A 250 0.60 2.14 8.92
CA TRP A 250 -0.05 1.49 7.77
C TRP A 250 -0.70 0.15 8.11
N THR A 251 -0.33 -0.46 9.24
CA THR A 251 -0.70 -1.86 9.50
C THR A 251 -2.23 -1.99 9.64
N PRO A 252 -2.90 -2.92 8.92
CA PRO A 252 -4.36 -3.12 9.06
C PRO A 252 -4.79 -3.40 10.50
N ILE A 253 -3.91 -3.93 11.36
CA ILE A 253 -4.20 -4.19 12.77
C ILE A 253 -4.52 -2.89 13.54
N LYS A 254 -3.82 -1.78 13.25
CA LYS A 254 -4.16 -0.48 13.85
C LYS A 254 -5.53 0.01 13.43
N HIS A 255 -5.93 -0.31 12.20
CA HIS A 255 -7.22 0.10 11.63
C HIS A 255 -8.30 -0.97 11.78
N LEU A 256 -8.07 -2.02 12.57
CA LEU A 256 -8.98 -3.16 12.67
C LEU A 256 -10.39 -2.73 13.08
N SER A 257 -10.52 -1.80 14.03
CA SER A 257 -11.82 -1.24 14.44
C SER A 257 -12.59 -0.61 13.28
N LYS A 258 -11.91 0.20 12.45
CA LYS A 258 -12.48 0.82 11.26
C LYS A 258 -12.89 -0.23 10.22
N ILE A 259 -12.03 -1.23 9.98
CA ILE A 259 -12.29 -2.31 9.02
C ILE A 259 -13.49 -3.15 9.46
N THR A 260 -13.56 -3.53 10.74
CA THR A 260 -14.66 -4.36 11.28
C THR A 260 -15.99 -3.61 11.38
N ALA A 261 -15.94 -2.28 11.37
CA ALA A 261 -17.11 -1.40 11.37
C ALA A 261 -17.74 -1.21 9.97
N LEU A 262 -17.11 -1.74 8.92
CA LEU A 262 -17.68 -1.71 7.56
C LEU A 262 -19.02 -2.45 7.56
N PRO A 263 -20.10 -1.84 7.03
CA PRO A 263 -21.48 -2.23 7.36
C PRO A 263 -21.91 -3.58 6.78
N ARG A 264 -21.19 -4.09 5.77
CA ARG A 264 -21.53 -5.33 5.06
C ARG A 264 -20.36 -6.30 4.95
N LEU A 265 -19.24 -6.03 5.63
CA LEU A 265 -18.05 -6.86 5.55
C LEU A 265 -18.32 -8.22 6.19
N GLU A 266 -18.27 -9.29 5.40
CA GLU A 266 -18.49 -10.68 5.86
C GLU A 266 -17.17 -11.43 6.04
N THR A 267 -16.19 -11.17 5.18
CA THR A 267 -14.89 -11.86 5.18
C THR A 267 -13.73 -10.87 5.30
N LEU A 268 -12.87 -11.10 6.28
CA LEU A 268 -11.64 -10.33 6.49
C LEU A 268 -10.43 -11.26 6.42
N THR A 269 -9.49 -10.99 5.53
CA THR A 269 -8.23 -11.76 5.40
C THR A 269 -7.02 -10.85 5.58
N LEU A 270 -6.26 -11.05 6.65
CA LEU A 270 -5.02 -10.32 6.94
C LEU A 270 -3.81 -11.20 6.66
N ARG A 271 -2.79 -10.67 5.99
CA ARG A 271 -1.61 -11.44 5.58
C ARG A 271 -0.30 -10.80 6.05
N ASN A 272 0.70 -11.62 6.38
CA ASN A 272 2.08 -11.19 6.66
C ASN A 272 2.19 -10.12 7.76
N MET A 273 1.26 -10.11 8.71
CA MET A 273 1.18 -9.04 9.71
C MET A 273 2.13 -9.29 10.88
N GLY A 274 3.28 -8.63 10.90
CA GLY A 274 3.99 -8.34 12.15
C GLY A 274 5.46 -8.74 12.22
N GLY A 275 6.27 -7.79 12.67
CA GLY A 275 7.60 -8.00 13.22
C GLY A 275 7.60 -7.81 14.74
N ARG A 276 8.68 -8.19 15.43
CA ARG A 276 8.78 -8.19 16.90
C ARG A 276 8.41 -6.87 17.62
N ARG A 277 8.49 -5.72 16.92
CA ARG A 277 8.17 -4.39 17.47
C ARG A 277 6.75 -3.88 17.16
N THR A 278 6.01 -4.50 16.24
CA THR A 278 4.84 -3.89 15.59
C THR A 278 3.56 -3.78 16.40
N LEU A 279 3.50 -4.33 17.61
CA LEU A 279 2.24 -4.50 18.34
C LEU A 279 2.36 -4.23 19.86
N ASN A 280 3.40 -3.52 20.31
CA ASN A 280 3.55 -3.11 21.72
C ASN A 280 2.84 -1.76 22.03
N TYR A 281 2.03 -1.23 21.11
CA TYR A 281 1.59 0.17 21.15
C TYR A 281 0.07 0.42 21.08
N ASP A 282 -0.76 -0.60 21.27
CA ASP A 282 -2.15 -0.32 21.67
C ASP A 282 -2.11 -0.06 23.18
N SER A 283 -2.04 1.21 23.59
CA SER A 283 -2.66 1.55 24.87
C SER A 283 -4.15 1.34 24.67
N ASP A 284 -4.74 0.46 25.48
CA ASP A 284 -6.17 0.12 25.45
C ASP A 284 -7.10 1.35 25.62
N GLU A 285 -6.54 2.52 25.93
CA GLU A 285 -7.22 3.79 26.17
C GLU A 285 -8.06 4.31 24.98
N GLY A 286 -7.73 3.93 23.74
CA GLY A 286 -8.54 4.29 22.56
C GLY A 286 -9.61 3.26 22.16
N ILE A 287 -9.50 2.02 22.62
CA ILE A 287 -10.41 0.93 22.24
C ILE A 287 -11.73 1.04 23.02
N ALA A 288 -11.68 1.49 24.28
CA ALA A 288 -12.85 1.63 25.13
C ALA A 288 -13.86 2.68 24.62
N SER A 289 -13.39 3.82 24.10
CA SER A 289 -14.26 4.87 23.57
C SER A 289 -14.86 4.52 22.20
N LEU A 290 -14.11 3.79 21.36
CA LEU A 290 -14.62 3.24 20.10
C LEU A 290 -15.66 2.14 20.32
N TRP A 291 -15.66 1.49 21.48
CA TRP A 291 -16.58 0.41 21.82
C TRP A 291 -17.99 0.88 22.10
N GLU A 292 -18.14 2.01 22.79
CA GLU A 292 -19.45 2.58 23.14
C GLU A 292 -20.19 3.12 21.91
N GLN A 293 -19.49 3.30 20.79
CA GLN A 293 -20.01 3.95 19.58
C GLN A 293 -20.10 3.02 18.36
N ASN A 294 -19.56 1.80 18.41
CA ASN A 294 -19.49 0.95 17.23
C ASN A 294 -20.73 0.06 17.04
N PRO A 295 -21.32 0.03 15.83
CA PRO A 295 -22.32 -0.96 15.47
C PRO A 295 -21.74 -2.37 15.53
N ASP A 296 -22.59 -3.37 15.80
CA ASP A 296 -22.21 -4.79 15.73
C ASP A 296 -21.48 -5.06 14.42
N SER A 297 -20.25 -5.58 14.50
CA SER A 297 -19.51 -5.97 13.30
C SER A 297 -20.32 -6.97 12.47
N SER A 298 -20.18 -6.93 11.15
CA SER A 298 -20.78 -7.93 10.26
C SER A 298 -19.84 -9.08 9.90
N VAL A 299 -18.60 -9.07 10.39
CA VAL A 299 -17.56 -10.03 10.00
C VAL A 299 -17.90 -11.42 10.51
N LYS A 300 -18.08 -12.36 9.58
CA LYS A 300 -18.39 -13.78 9.83
C LYS A 300 -17.14 -14.65 9.73
N HIS A 301 -16.26 -14.34 8.79
CA HIS A 301 -15.06 -15.13 8.50
C HIS A 301 -13.82 -14.27 8.67
N LEU A 302 -12.91 -14.68 9.54
CA LEU A 302 -11.63 -14.02 9.74
C LEU A 302 -10.48 -14.99 9.46
N GLU A 303 -9.57 -14.58 8.59
CA GLU A 303 -8.36 -15.32 8.26
C GLU A 303 -7.13 -14.50 8.60
N LEU A 304 -6.23 -15.09 9.37
CA LEU A 304 -4.91 -14.54 9.67
C LEU A 304 -3.87 -15.46 9.02
N ILE A 305 -3.21 -14.97 7.97
CA ILE A 305 -2.22 -15.73 7.20
C ILE A 305 -0.84 -15.14 7.49
N ASN A 306 0.04 -15.94 8.07
CA ASN A 306 1.39 -15.51 8.41
C ASN A 306 1.38 -14.21 9.24
N CYS A 307 0.51 -14.13 10.24
CA CYS A 307 0.46 -13.00 11.16
C CYS A 307 1.16 -13.37 12.47
N ALA A 308 1.93 -12.47 13.05
CA ALA A 308 2.51 -12.68 14.38
C ALA A 308 1.40 -12.72 15.42
N TRP A 309 1.26 -13.86 16.10
CA TRP A 309 0.34 -14.00 17.22
C TRP A 309 0.68 -13.06 18.39
N ARG A 310 -0.35 -12.41 18.93
CA ARG A 310 -0.32 -11.71 20.23
C ARG A 310 -1.67 -11.77 20.92
N GLU A 311 -1.62 -11.92 22.24
CA GLU A 311 -2.81 -11.89 23.11
C GLU A 311 -3.68 -10.65 22.88
N SER A 312 -3.07 -9.46 22.82
CA SER A 312 -3.80 -8.18 22.65
C SER A 312 -4.60 -8.12 21.34
N LEU A 313 -4.02 -8.58 20.23
CA LEU A 313 -4.70 -8.65 18.94
C LEU A 313 -5.94 -9.55 19.00
N CYS A 314 -5.83 -10.66 19.72
CA CYS A 314 -6.87 -11.69 19.73
C CYS A 314 -7.99 -11.34 20.68
N ARG A 315 -7.67 -10.68 21.80
CA ARG A 315 -8.64 -9.94 22.59
C ARG A 315 -9.34 -8.92 21.69
N LYS A 316 -8.62 -8.04 21.00
CA LYS A 316 -9.21 -7.03 20.10
C LYS A 316 -10.15 -7.63 19.04
N ILE A 317 -9.76 -8.72 18.38
CA ILE A 317 -10.61 -9.47 17.43
C ILE A 317 -11.87 -10.00 18.12
N ALA A 318 -11.71 -10.71 19.24
CA ALA A 318 -12.81 -11.31 19.98
C ALA A 318 -13.84 -10.26 20.41
N LEU A 319 -13.34 -9.08 20.77
CA LEU A 319 -14.13 -7.95 21.22
C LEU A 319 -14.85 -7.26 20.06
N LEU A 320 -14.17 -7.01 18.93
CA LEU A 320 -14.77 -6.34 17.77
C LEU A 320 -15.78 -7.23 17.02
N THR A 321 -15.57 -8.55 17.01
CA THR A 321 -16.37 -9.49 16.21
C THR A 321 -17.26 -10.41 17.05
N ARG A 322 -17.46 -10.04 18.32
CA ARG A 322 -18.08 -10.88 19.37
C ARG A 322 -19.37 -11.58 18.96
N ASN A 323 -20.25 -10.86 18.28
CA ASN A 323 -21.61 -11.29 17.94
C ASN A 323 -21.75 -11.83 16.51
N SER A 324 -20.69 -11.72 15.70
CA SER A 324 -20.75 -11.92 14.26
C SER A 324 -19.88 -13.06 13.77
N LEU A 325 -18.73 -13.30 14.40
CA LEU A 325 -17.75 -14.25 13.89
C LEU A 325 -18.27 -15.68 13.99
N GLU A 326 -18.25 -16.36 12.85
CA GLU A 326 -18.69 -17.74 12.64
C GLU A 326 -17.50 -18.67 12.36
N SER A 327 -16.44 -18.18 11.72
CA SER A 327 -15.22 -18.96 11.54
C SER A 327 -13.95 -18.14 11.73
N PHE A 328 -12.94 -18.78 12.30
CA PHE A 328 -11.60 -18.21 12.47
C PHE A 328 -10.55 -19.17 11.94
N THR A 329 -9.73 -18.70 11.01
CA THR A 329 -8.61 -19.46 10.46
C THR A 329 -7.31 -18.74 10.78
N TYR A 330 -6.37 -19.46 11.40
CA TYR A 330 -5.00 -19.01 11.56
C TYR A 330 -4.07 -19.94 10.78
N LEU A 331 -3.39 -19.38 9.79
CA LEU A 331 -2.48 -20.10 8.89
C LEU A 331 -1.06 -19.58 9.12
N ALA A 332 -0.25 -20.29 9.90
CA ALA A 332 1.13 -19.90 10.21
C ALA A 332 2.10 -20.46 9.16
N ALA A 333 3.13 -19.69 8.75
CA ALA A 333 4.20 -20.26 7.95
C ALA A 333 5.29 -20.94 8.79
N PRO A 334 5.92 -22.01 8.29
CA PRO A 334 7.04 -22.67 8.96
C PRO A 334 8.16 -21.66 9.22
N GLY A 335 8.67 -21.60 10.47
CA GLY A 335 9.70 -20.62 10.88
C GLY A 335 9.22 -19.17 11.03
N THR A 336 7.92 -18.90 10.81
CA THR A 336 7.27 -17.61 11.12
C THR A 336 6.45 -17.70 12.39
N CYS A 337 6.63 -18.79 13.12
CA CYS A 337 6.00 -19.11 14.38
C CYS A 337 6.12 -17.87 15.27
N ASN A 338 4.99 -17.24 15.62
CA ASN A 338 4.72 -16.22 16.64
C ASN A 338 5.92 -15.41 17.17
N GLY A 339 5.77 -14.11 17.43
CA GLY A 339 6.80 -13.38 18.21
C GLY A 339 7.26 -14.09 19.50
N TYR A 340 6.42 -14.97 20.08
CA TYR A 340 6.74 -15.90 21.15
C TYR A 340 7.57 -17.16 20.74
N LEU A 341 7.23 -17.79 19.61
CA LEU A 341 7.93 -18.97 19.11
C LEU A 341 9.21 -18.61 18.35
N TYR A 342 9.19 -17.53 17.57
CA TYR A 342 10.35 -16.92 16.94
C TYR A 342 11.42 -16.57 17.97
N ASP A 343 11.02 -16.05 19.15
CA ASP A 343 11.98 -15.72 20.22
C ASP A 343 12.50 -16.96 20.96
N ARG A 344 11.79 -18.09 20.90
CA ARG A 344 12.33 -19.39 21.35
C ARG A 344 13.23 -19.99 20.28
N GLU A 345 12.74 -20.15 19.05
CA GLU A 345 13.46 -20.69 17.88
C GLU A 345 14.80 -19.99 17.63
N TRP A 346 14.86 -18.65 17.78
CA TRP A 346 16.13 -17.91 17.61
C TRP A 346 17.06 -17.92 18.83
N ARG A 347 16.54 -18.18 20.03
CA ARG A 347 17.35 -18.19 21.27
C ARG A 347 17.84 -19.59 21.64
N SER A 348 17.14 -20.63 21.20
CA SER A 348 17.60 -22.01 21.33
C SER A 348 18.52 -22.33 20.15
N GLU A 349 19.81 -22.57 20.40
CA GLU A 349 20.80 -23.03 19.41
C GLU A 349 20.50 -24.44 18.83
N GLY A 350 19.24 -24.86 18.83
CA GLY A 350 18.77 -26.13 18.29
C GLY A 350 17.25 -26.10 18.11
N TYR A 351 16.79 -26.42 16.91
CA TYR A 351 15.37 -26.56 16.59
C TYR A 351 14.79 -27.79 17.30
N ASN A 352 14.25 -27.62 18.50
CA ASN A 352 13.46 -28.66 19.15
C ASN A 352 12.03 -28.63 18.60
N CYS A 353 11.74 -29.49 17.60
CA CYS A 353 10.41 -29.59 16.98
C CYS A 353 9.28 -29.80 17.99
N GLU A 354 9.55 -30.47 19.14
CA GLU A 354 8.52 -30.69 20.14
C GLU A 354 8.23 -29.45 20.99
N GLU A 355 9.21 -28.61 21.27
CA GLU A 355 8.94 -27.32 21.91
C GLU A 355 8.09 -26.39 21.03
N ILE A 356 8.29 -26.44 19.72
CA ILE A 356 7.49 -25.71 18.74
C ILE A 356 6.05 -26.23 18.75
N ARG A 357 5.89 -27.56 18.75
CA ARG A 357 4.58 -28.22 18.82
C ARG A 357 3.84 -27.89 20.12
N GLU A 358 4.53 -27.95 21.27
CA GLU A 358 3.95 -27.61 22.58
C GLU A 358 3.50 -26.16 22.64
N ALA A 359 4.35 -25.22 22.22
CA ALA A 359 4.00 -23.80 22.20
C ALA A 359 2.82 -23.49 21.26
N ARG A 360 2.71 -24.22 20.14
CA ARG A 360 1.54 -24.14 19.27
C ARG A 360 0.28 -24.58 20.00
N ILE A 361 0.30 -25.72 20.69
CA ILE A 361 -0.85 -26.20 21.48
C ILE A 361 -1.24 -25.19 22.56
N ILE A 362 -0.27 -24.59 23.25
CA ILE A 362 -0.52 -23.54 24.25
C ILE A 362 -1.23 -22.34 23.61
N MET A 363 -0.69 -21.83 22.49
CA MET A 363 -1.29 -20.72 21.75
C MET A 363 -2.72 -21.04 21.30
N GLU A 364 -2.96 -22.19 20.70
CA GLU A 364 -4.28 -22.63 20.25
C GLU A 364 -5.29 -22.63 21.40
N ASN A 365 -4.89 -23.16 22.56
CA ASN A 365 -5.71 -23.15 23.78
C ASN A 365 -5.98 -21.74 24.31
N GLU A 366 -5.01 -20.83 24.25
CA GLU A 366 -5.18 -19.42 24.63
C GLU A 366 -6.18 -18.72 23.72
N VAL A 367 -6.07 -18.88 22.40
CA VAL A 367 -7.02 -18.31 21.40
C VAL A 367 -8.44 -18.72 21.75
N ILE A 368 -8.64 -20.02 21.93
CA ILE A 368 -9.92 -20.61 22.28
C ILE A 368 -10.40 -20.07 23.62
N GLY A 369 -9.49 -19.90 24.59
CA GLY A 369 -9.75 -19.28 25.89
C GLY A 369 -10.32 -17.87 25.75
N TYR A 370 -9.69 -16.99 24.97
CA TYR A 370 -10.17 -15.62 24.75
C TYR A 370 -11.54 -15.58 24.07
N PHE A 371 -11.76 -16.40 23.05
CA PHE A 371 -13.06 -16.47 22.36
C PHE A 371 -14.17 -17.00 23.26
N ARG A 372 -13.88 -17.95 24.15
CA ARG A 372 -14.81 -18.42 25.18
C ARG A 372 -15.11 -17.34 26.22
N GLN A 373 -14.09 -16.63 26.72
CA GLN A 373 -14.26 -15.52 27.67
C GLN A 373 -15.10 -14.38 27.08
N ALA A 374 -14.91 -14.08 25.78
CA ALA A 374 -15.73 -13.13 25.05
C ALA A 374 -17.16 -13.63 24.78
N LYS A 375 -17.50 -14.88 25.10
CA LYS A 375 -18.82 -15.50 24.87
C LYS A 375 -19.24 -15.48 23.39
N MET A 376 -18.30 -15.77 22.48
CA MET A 376 -18.55 -15.79 21.03
C MET A 376 -19.41 -16.99 20.62
N ARG A 377 -20.74 -16.87 20.79
CA ARG A 377 -21.69 -17.98 20.62
C ARG A 377 -21.67 -18.59 19.21
N LYS A 378 -21.56 -17.75 18.17
CA LYS A 378 -21.52 -18.19 16.78
C LYS A 378 -20.24 -18.95 16.45
N LEU A 379 -19.09 -18.43 16.88
CA LEU A 379 -17.81 -19.11 16.70
C LEU A 379 -17.73 -20.42 17.48
N ALA A 380 -18.36 -20.51 18.66
CA ALA A 380 -18.44 -21.76 19.42
C ALA A 380 -19.24 -22.86 18.68
N GLN A 381 -20.11 -22.48 17.75
CA GLN A 381 -20.84 -23.39 16.85
C GLN A 381 -20.12 -23.60 15.51
N GLY A 382 -19.15 -22.74 15.18
CA GLY A 382 -18.44 -22.77 13.91
C GLY A 382 -17.00 -23.26 14.04
N ASP A 383 -16.22 -23.01 12.99
CA ASP A 383 -14.91 -23.62 12.80
C ASP A 383 -13.78 -22.71 13.28
N ILE A 384 -12.95 -23.20 14.20
CA ILE A 384 -11.63 -22.64 14.53
C ILE A 384 -10.59 -23.57 13.90
N LYS A 385 -9.83 -23.06 12.92
CA LYS A 385 -8.84 -23.84 12.18
C LYS A 385 -7.45 -23.26 12.37
N PHE A 386 -6.54 -24.11 12.86
CA PHE A 386 -5.11 -23.82 12.89
C PHE A 386 -4.44 -24.67 11.83
N LEU A 387 -4.05 -24.02 10.74
CA LEU A 387 -3.45 -24.68 9.59
C LEU A 387 -1.97 -24.37 9.55
N GLU A 388 -1.19 -25.38 9.18
CA GLU A 388 0.21 -25.19 8.85
C GLU A 388 0.30 -24.80 7.37
N TYR A 389 1.00 -23.70 7.08
CA TYR A 389 1.29 -23.36 5.71
C TYR A 389 2.30 -24.38 5.19
N VAL A 390 1.85 -25.28 4.34
CA VAL A 390 2.78 -26.17 3.65
C VAL A 390 3.54 -25.30 2.65
N TYR A 391 4.73 -24.85 3.04
CA TYR A 391 5.67 -24.20 2.13
C TYR A 391 6.06 -25.27 1.10
N ARG A 392 5.32 -25.35 -0.02
CA ARG A 392 5.71 -26.21 -1.15
C ARG A 392 6.97 -25.59 -1.75
N SER A 393 8.09 -25.97 -1.16
CA SER A 393 9.47 -25.92 -1.67
C SER A 393 9.61 -25.38 -3.10
N PHE A 394 9.60 -24.06 -3.24
CA PHE A 394 10.19 -23.38 -4.40
C PHE A 394 11.73 -23.52 -4.39
N HIS A 395 12.31 -23.99 -3.28
CA HIS A 395 13.74 -24.26 -3.16
C HIS A 395 14.21 -25.62 -3.70
N ARG A 396 13.36 -26.46 -4.30
CA ARG A 396 13.78 -27.81 -4.74
C ARG A 396 14.46 -27.92 -6.10
N ASN A 397 14.73 -26.82 -6.81
CA ASN A 397 15.41 -26.86 -8.12
C ASN A 397 16.68 -25.97 -8.23
N LEU A 398 17.24 -25.49 -7.13
CA LEU A 398 18.53 -24.77 -7.16
C LEU A 398 19.75 -25.64 -6.78
N ASN A 399 19.54 -26.88 -6.35
CA ASN A 399 20.63 -27.79 -5.97
C ASN A 399 20.87 -28.93 -6.98
N ALA A 400 20.46 -28.77 -8.23
CA ALA A 400 20.88 -29.67 -9.31
C ALA A 400 21.83 -28.89 -10.23
N THR A 401 23.12 -29.23 -10.11
CA THR A 401 24.26 -28.86 -10.95
C THR A 401 24.73 -27.40 -10.88
N THR A 402 25.61 -27.11 -9.93
CA THR A 402 26.94 -26.50 -10.19
C THR A 402 27.79 -26.60 -8.94
N ASP A 403 29.00 -27.15 -9.10
CA ASP A 403 30.08 -27.08 -8.11
C ASP A 403 30.44 -25.60 -7.90
N GLU A 404 30.10 -25.01 -6.76
CA GLU A 404 30.67 -23.73 -6.33
C GLU A 404 31.19 -23.83 -4.89
N PRO A 405 32.29 -23.12 -4.57
CA PRO A 405 33.06 -23.32 -3.34
C PRO A 405 32.39 -22.62 -2.14
N ASP A 406 32.60 -23.20 -0.97
CA ASP A 406 32.21 -22.65 0.33
C ASP A 406 32.81 -21.24 0.52
N TYR A 407 31.96 -20.21 0.55
CA TYR A 407 32.33 -18.85 0.96
C TYR A 407 32.00 -18.66 2.45
N GLU A 408 33.04 -18.56 3.26
CA GLU A 408 32.93 -18.08 4.64
C GLU A 408 32.47 -16.62 4.64
N PHE A 409 31.41 -16.32 5.39
CA PHE A 409 30.93 -14.95 5.61
C PHE A 409 31.92 -14.23 6.54
N GLU A 410 32.81 -13.44 5.96
CA GLU A 410 33.48 -12.36 6.71
C GLU A 410 32.54 -11.15 6.75
N ASP A 411 32.16 -10.73 7.96
CA ASP A 411 31.45 -9.48 8.24
C ASP A 411 32.38 -8.29 7.89
N ASP A 412 32.49 -7.96 6.60
CA ASP A 412 33.16 -6.75 6.13
C ASP A 412 32.10 -5.64 5.92
N ASP A 413 32.11 -4.66 6.82
CA ASP A 413 31.25 -3.46 6.82
C ASP A 413 31.57 -2.48 5.65
N SER A 414 32.32 -2.91 4.64
CA SER A 414 32.80 -2.10 3.52
C SER A 414 32.40 -2.63 2.14
N GLY A 415 31.11 -2.84 1.90
CA GLY A 415 30.62 -3.13 0.53
C GLY A 415 29.10 -3.05 0.38
N TRP A 416 28.58 -1.90 -0.05
CA TRP A 416 27.14 -1.63 -0.17
C TRP A 416 26.47 -2.20 -1.44
N ASP A 417 27.18 -2.97 -2.29
CA ASP A 417 26.72 -3.27 -3.65
C ASP A 417 26.50 -4.77 -3.98
N THR A 418 26.84 -5.73 -3.10
CA THR A 418 26.78 -7.17 -3.48
C THR A 418 25.43 -7.85 -3.26
N CYS A 419 24.50 -7.25 -2.51
CA CYS A 419 23.17 -7.86 -2.29
C CYS A 419 22.16 -7.59 -3.42
N GLU A 420 22.43 -6.65 -4.35
CA GLU A 420 21.47 -6.26 -5.40
C GLU A 420 21.48 -7.20 -6.62
N ASP A 421 22.57 -7.94 -6.87
CA ASP A 421 22.68 -8.84 -8.04
C ASP A 421 21.82 -10.11 -7.93
N MET A 422 21.41 -10.52 -6.72
CA MET A 422 20.55 -11.69 -6.51
C MET A 422 19.05 -11.42 -6.81
N GLU A 423 18.59 -10.17 -6.86
CA GLU A 423 17.17 -9.84 -7.09
C GLU A 423 16.76 -9.78 -8.58
N MET A 424 17.69 -10.10 -9.49
CA MET A 424 17.55 -9.88 -10.94
C MET A 424 16.70 -10.92 -11.70
N SER A 425 16.25 -12.01 -11.05
CA SER A 425 15.54 -13.12 -11.72
C SER A 425 14.01 -12.99 -11.77
N GLU A 426 13.40 -12.01 -11.07
CA GLU A 426 11.93 -11.82 -11.02
C GLU A 426 11.44 -10.54 -11.74
N MET A 427 12.27 -9.94 -12.59
CA MET A 427 11.91 -8.67 -13.24
C MET A 427 10.80 -8.83 -14.31
N ASP A 428 9.86 -7.90 -14.31
CA ASP A 428 8.83 -7.74 -15.35
C ASP A 428 9.47 -7.68 -16.76
N PRO A 429 9.01 -8.48 -17.74
CA PRO A 429 9.53 -8.48 -19.11
C PRO A 429 9.59 -7.09 -19.76
N TYR A 430 8.69 -6.17 -19.42
CA TYR A 430 8.68 -4.81 -19.93
C TYR A 430 9.89 -3.98 -19.45
N LEU A 431 10.30 -4.15 -18.19
CA LEU A 431 11.46 -3.46 -17.61
C LEU A 431 12.78 -4.00 -18.17
N SER A 432 12.84 -5.29 -18.45
CA SER A 432 13.98 -5.94 -19.12
C SER A 432 14.22 -5.40 -20.54
N TRP A 433 13.14 -5.12 -21.27
CA TRP A 433 13.20 -4.55 -22.63
C TRP A 433 13.70 -3.10 -22.65
N LYS A 434 13.18 -2.24 -21.75
CA LYS A 434 13.53 -0.80 -21.69
C LYS A 434 14.99 -0.58 -21.29
N ARG A 435 15.57 -1.44 -20.44
CA ARG A 435 16.98 -1.35 -19.99
C ARG A 435 18.00 -1.60 -21.10
N LYS A 436 17.68 -2.46 -22.09
CA LYS A 436 18.58 -2.72 -23.23
C LYS A 436 18.82 -1.49 -24.12
N HIS A 437 18.07 -0.40 -23.92
CA HIS A 437 18.08 0.75 -24.83
C HIS A 437 18.53 2.07 -24.18
N LEU A 438 18.95 2.10 -22.90
CA LEU A 438 19.19 3.37 -22.18
C LEU A 438 20.52 3.51 -21.42
N ASN A 439 21.48 2.59 -21.55
CA ASN A 439 22.78 2.77 -20.89
C ASN A 439 23.78 3.54 -21.76
N SER A 440 23.79 4.86 -21.60
CA SER A 440 24.95 5.75 -21.84
C SER A 440 24.61 7.12 -21.27
N ASP A 441 25.35 7.54 -20.23
CA ASP A 441 25.66 8.93 -19.85
C ASP A 441 25.22 9.42 -18.45
N SER A 442 26.25 9.84 -17.71
CA SER A 442 26.30 10.84 -16.62
C SER A 442 26.01 10.41 -15.17
N GLU A 443 27.08 10.12 -14.40
CA GLU A 443 27.02 9.93 -12.94
C GLU A 443 27.74 10.99 -12.08
N ASP A 444 28.42 12.02 -12.61
CA ASP A 444 29.43 12.71 -11.78
C ASP A 444 29.26 14.21 -11.40
N GLU A 445 28.19 14.94 -11.74
CA GLU A 445 28.26 16.42 -11.60
C GLU A 445 27.36 17.19 -10.61
N LEU A 446 26.40 16.61 -9.89
CA LEU A 446 25.45 17.48 -9.14
C LEU A 446 25.23 17.06 -7.69
N GLY A 447 26.00 17.70 -6.79
CA GLY A 447 25.82 17.48 -5.35
C GLY A 447 26.54 18.46 -4.43
N ARG A 448 26.38 19.79 -4.58
CA ARG A 448 26.64 20.77 -3.49
C ARG A 448 25.76 22.03 -3.62
N GLU A 449 24.52 21.95 -3.14
CA GLU A 449 23.80 23.14 -2.69
C GLU A 449 23.46 22.98 -1.21
N GLN A 450 24.07 23.86 -0.40
CA GLN A 450 23.92 23.92 1.04
C GLN A 450 22.75 24.86 1.36
N TRP A 451 21.62 24.33 1.82
CA TRP A 451 20.46 25.13 2.21
C TRP A 451 20.48 25.46 3.70
N ASP A 452 20.13 26.71 4.01
CA ASP A 452 20.07 27.29 5.35
C ASP A 452 18.74 26.94 6.02
N TYR A 453 18.80 26.12 7.08
CA TYR A 453 17.65 25.58 7.81
C TYR A 453 16.92 26.62 8.69
N THR A 454 17.34 27.88 8.66
CA THR A 454 16.84 28.92 9.59
C THR A 454 15.49 29.52 9.21
N GLU A 455 14.99 29.31 7.98
CA GLU A 455 13.77 29.99 7.51
C GLU A 455 12.46 29.28 7.90
N ILE A 456 12.48 27.95 8.09
CA ILE A 456 11.29 27.18 8.52
C ILE A 456 10.93 27.45 9.98
N ARG A 457 11.92 27.87 10.79
CA ARG A 457 11.74 28.11 12.24
C ARG A 457 11.05 29.43 12.61
N ARG A 458 10.73 30.30 11.64
CA ARG A 458 10.17 31.65 11.90
C ARG A 458 8.64 31.73 11.91
N SER A 459 7.91 30.61 11.76
CA SER A 459 6.44 30.61 11.75
C SER A 459 5.77 30.22 13.08
N GLU A 460 6.54 29.94 14.14
CA GLU A 460 6.01 29.68 15.47
C GLU A 460 6.47 30.78 16.45
N GLY A 461 5.55 31.65 16.87
CA GLY A 461 5.77 32.65 17.93
C GLY A 461 5.61 32.06 19.36
N PRO A 462 5.65 32.88 20.42
CA PRO A 462 6.92 33.31 21.02
C PRO A 462 7.16 32.74 22.44
N GLU A 463 8.44 32.79 22.81
CA GLU A 463 9.03 32.93 24.15
C GLU A 463 8.82 31.81 25.20
N SER A 464 9.92 31.09 25.46
CA SER A 464 10.32 30.78 26.83
C SER A 464 11.83 30.99 26.99
N ASP A 465 12.19 31.98 27.81
CA ASP A 465 13.54 32.32 28.23
C ASP A 465 14.21 31.14 28.94
N TYR A 466 15.23 30.55 28.30
CA TYR A 466 16.32 29.88 29.01
C TYR A 466 17.63 30.11 28.27
N MET A 467 18.43 31.04 28.79
CA MET A 467 19.85 31.21 28.47
C MET A 467 20.61 29.93 28.82
N TYR A 468 21.31 29.35 27.83
CA TYR A 468 22.48 28.53 28.07
C TYR A 468 23.62 29.02 27.18
N ASP A 469 24.66 29.55 27.82
CA ASP A 469 25.93 29.90 27.19
C ASP A 469 26.66 28.63 26.72
N ALA A 470 26.95 28.54 25.42
CA ALA A 470 27.85 27.54 24.86
C ALA A 470 28.97 28.22 24.05
N PRO A 471 30.24 27.79 24.19
CA PRO A 471 31.38 28.52 23.64
C PRO A 471 31.53 28.32 22.13
N GLN A 472 31.59 29.43 21.39
CA GLN A 472 31.88 29.44 19.94
C GLN A 472 33.34 29.07 19.66
N LYS A 473 33.58 27.89 19.07
CA LYS A 473 34.84 27.58 18.38
C LYS A 473 34.80 28.15 16.96
N LYS A 474 35.54 29.24 16.72
CA LYS A 474 35.81 29.77 15.37
C LYS A 474 36.72 28.82 14.60
N ARG A 475 36.23 28.21 13.51
CA ARG A 475 37.08 27.60 12.48
C ARG A 475 37.44 28.68 11.45
N GLN A 476 38.74 28.90 11.23
CA GLN A 476 39.25 29.70 10.12
C GLN A 476 39.05 28.92 8.80
N ILE A 477 38.39 29.55 7.83
CA ILE A 477 38.34 29.07 6.44
C ILE A 477 39.42 29.84 5.67
N LYS A 478 40.39 29.12 5.10
CA LYS A 478 41.43 29.64 4.20
C LYS A 478 40.83 29.88 2.81
N GLY A 479 41.34 30.92 2.15
CA GLY A 479 40.70 31.63 1.04
C GLY A 479 40.47 30.88 -0.26
N LEU A 480 39.44 31.33 -0.98
CA LEU A 480 39.16 31.03 -2.38
C LEU A 480 39.63 32.21 -3.23
N LYS A 481 40.48 31.93 -4.21
CA LYS A 481 40.94 32.89 -5.24
C LYS A 481 39.82 33.09 -6.27
N THR A 482 39.39 34.33 -6.45
CA THR A 482 38.57 34.75 -7.60
C THR A 482 39.47 35.04 -8.80
N ARG A 483 39.14 34.45 -9.97
CA ARG A 483 39.62 34.90 -11.27
C ARG A 483 38.51 35.71 -11.93
N SER A 484 38.78 36.98 -12.20
CA SER A 484 37.96 37.89 -12.99
C SER A 484 38.29 37.74 -14.47
N HIS A 485 37.27 37.58 -15.31
CA HIS A 485 37.36 37.83 -16.74
C HIS A 485 36.68 39.18 -17.03
N PHE A 486 37.45 40.09 -17.61
CA PHE A 486 36.96 41.35 -18.19
C PHE A 486 36.36 41.08 -19.58
N VAL A 487 35.19 41.64 -19.84
CA VAL A 487 34.69 41.94 -21.18
C VAL A 487 34.39 43.44 -21.17
N GLY A 488 35.06 44.20 -22.05
CA GLY A 488 34.84 45.63 -22.24
C GLY A 488 34.34 45.91 -23.65
N GLU A 489 33.15 46.49 -23.71
CA GLU A 489 32.54 47.20 -24.84
C GLU A 489 33.45 48.37 -25.29
N GLY A 490 33.57 48.73 -26.57
CA GLY A 490 32.51 49.35 -27.36
C GLY A 490 32.67 50.88 -27.32
N GLY A 491 33.54 51.43 -28.18
CA GLY A 491 33.78 52.87 -28.30
C GLY A 491 33.27 53.43 -29.63
N VAL A 492 32.24 54.27 -29.56
CA VAL A 492 31.71 55.10 -30.66
C VAL A 492 32.55 56.39 -30.75
N GLN A 493 33.04 56.71 -31.95
CA GLN A 493 33.69 57.99 -32.27
C GLN A 493 32.66 59.04 -32.66
N ILE A 494 32.77 60.23 -32.04
CA ILE A 494 32.25 61.50 -32.53
C ILE A 494 33.44 62.44 -32.69
N LEU A 495 33.89 62.62 -33.93
CA LEU A 495 34.30 63.85 -34.65
C LEU A 495 35.13 63.48 -35.88
#